data_AF-A0A1H3YWA7-F1
#
_entry.id   AF-A0A1H3YWA7-F1
#
_cell.length_a   1.000
_cell.length_b   1.000
_cell.length_c   1.000
_cell.angle_alpha   90.00
_cell.angle_beta   90.00
_cell.angle_gamma   90.00
#
_symmetry.space_group_name_H-M   'P 1'
#
loop_
_entity.id
_entity.type
_entity.pdbx_description
1 polymer ?
#
loop_
_entity_poly.entity_id
_entity_poly.type
_entity_poly.pdbx_seq_one_letter_code
_entity_poly.pdbx_strand_id
1 'polypeptide(L)'
;MLKNYPHIIRSVLLAVIGIIACFTLHAYLNWKSPVFLLAILAIAAAWQTTPTRKPLLRCVCLSLVCWVIYWRLPVYTVCYFGLLFAAGSVIESGGRRISILTFLAAFLAAPVFGYFANVFTFPIRLWFSTVVGKSIAIFSPAVKTQGNVILLNNNEFSVDAACMGLNMMITSLLCGIILIAIFQKRFNKRLSLGWVTVLLTLIVLLNIFSNLFRMVVLVLMAIPPENPAHELVGICALLIYVLLPAYLLSKWIVKRYGKLQPDEEPVVNAHHGSLFLPLALVLGVSWIVNTHRQKSIAPENVGILPGTVATRLDDQVIRQTAQDLLLYIKPIPSFYFSDHQPMICWKGSGYEFSKVEETELDGNMVFQAVLKKPGSTLYTAWWYESNKRRSTSQLDWRWDALRNGSRYYLVNVTVGAPGALKTRIHEVMKARLIH
;
A
#
# COMPACT_ATOMS: atom_id res chain seq x y z
N MET A 1 39.58 23.41 9.75
CA MET A 1 38.61 23.47 10.86
C MET A 1 37.55 22.36 10.84
N LEU A 2 36.90 22.04 9.72
CA LEU A 2 35.84 21.00 9.66
C LEU A 2 36.29 19.55 9.98
N LYS A 3 37.58 19.20 9.82
CA LYS A 3 38.11 17.86 10.16
C LYS A 3 37.96 17.49 11.65
N ASN A 4 37.86 18.48 12.54
CA ASN A 4 37.83 18.24 13.99
C ASN A 4 36.42 18.00 14.56
N TYR A 5 35.36 18.13 13.75
CA TYR A 5 33.96 18.02 14.21
C TYR A 5 33.10 17.09 13.34
N PRO A 6 33.46 15.80 13.22
CA PRO A 6 32.71 14.84 12.39
C PRO A 6 31.25 14.67 12.85
N HIS A 7 30.97 14.87 14.14
CA HIS A 7 29.61 14.81 14.69
C HIS A 7 28.73 15.97 14.19
N ILE A 8 29.27 17.19 14.12
CA ILE A 8 28.54 18.37 13.62
C ILE A 8 28.19 18.16 12.14
N ILE A 9 29.15 17.69 11.33
CA ILE A 9 28.93 17.43 9.90
C ILE A 9 27.82 16.39 9.70
N ARG A 10 27.83 15.29 10.44
CA ARG A 10 26.78 14.26 10.35
C ARG A 10 25.41 14.79 10.75
N SER A 11 25.33 15.58 11.82
CA SER A 11 24.07 16.20 12.25
C SER A 11 23.53 17.17 11.19
N VAL A 12 24.39 17.99 10.59
CA VAL A 12 24.00 18.89 9.50
C VAL A 12 23.51 18.09 8.28
N LEU A 13 24.23 17.04 7.88
CA LEU A 13 23.81 16.19 6.75
C LEU A 13 22.44 15.52 7.01
N LEU A 14 22.22 14.99 8.22
CA LEU A 14 20.93 14.42 8.59
C LEU A 14 19.81 15.46 8.59
N ALA A 15 20.08 16.68 9.07
CA ALA A 15 19.13 17.78 9.01
C ALA A 15 18.78 18.14 7.56
N VAL A 16 19.77 18.25 6.67
CA VAL A 16 19.56 18.51 5.24
C VAL A 16 18.74 17.39 4.58
N ILE A 17 19.06 16.12 4.83
CA ILE A 17 18.26 14.98 4.33
C ILE A 17 16.83 15.06 4.86
N GLY A 18 16.64 15.38 6.14
CA GLY A 18 15.32 15.56 6.75
C GLY A 18 14.51 16.67 6.08
N ILE A 19 15.13 17.82 5.82
CA ILE A 19 14.50 18.94 5.10
C ILE A 19 14.10 18.52 3.69
N ILE A 20 15.01 17.88 2.94
CA ILE A 20 14.73 17.36 1.59
C ILE A 20 13.56 16.38 1.65
N ALA A 21 13.56 15.45 2.61
CA ALA A 21 12.47 14.48 2.78
C ALA A 21 11.13 15.18 3.07
N CYS A 22 11.10 16.17 3.97
CA CYS A 22 9.90 16.94 4.29
C CYS A 22 9.33 17.66 3.06
N PHE A 23 10.18 18.31 2.25
CA PHE A 23 9.72 19.04 1.05
C PHE A 23 9.31 18.09 -0.08
N THR A 24 10.12 17.07 -0.36
CA THR A 24 9.92 16.19 -1.53
C THR A 24 8.84 15.14 -1.30
N LEU A 25 8.65 14.71 -0.06
CA LEU A 25 7.70 13.66 0.32
C LEU A 25 6.48 14.20 1.08
N HIS A 26 6.27 15.52 1.12
CA HIS A 26 5.13 16.14 1.82
C HIS A 26 3.79 15.51 1.41
N ALA A 27 3.56 15.35 0.11
CA ALA A 27 2.34 14.75 -0.45
C ALA A 27 2.35 13.22 -0.43
N TYR A 28 3.53 12.61 -0.29
CA TYR A 28 3.67 11.16 -0.27
C TYR A 28 3.36 10.59 1.12
N LEU A 29 3.96 11.16 2.17
CA LEU A 29 3.77 10.70 3.54
C LEU A 29 2.50 11.32 4.13
N ASN A 30 1.60 10.46 4.66
CA ASN A 30 0.47 10.94 5.44
C ASN A 30 0.91 11.17 6.90
N TRP A 31 1.49 12.35 7.15
CA TRP A 31 2.08 12.74 8.44
C TRP A 31 1.12 12.64 9.63
N LYS A 32 -0.19 12.78 9.39
CA LYS A 32 -1.24 12.73 10.42
C LYS A 32 -1.80 11.32 10.62
N SER A 33 -1.37 10.34 9.83
CA SER A 33 -1.88 8.97 9.95
C SER A 33 -1.40 8.33 11.26
N PRO A 34 -2.31 7.70 12.04
CA PRO A 34 -1.93 6.92 13.22
C PRO A 34 -0.90 5.82 12.91
N VAL A 35 -0.98 5.24 11.71
CA VAL A 35 -0.02 4.21 11.25
C VAL A 35 1.38 4.80 11.09
N PHE A 36 1.48 6.03 10.57
CA PHE A 36 2.77 6.72 10.44
C PHE A 36 3.38 7.05 11.81
N LEU A 37 2.57 7.55 12.75
CA LEU A 37 3.01 7.80 14.13
C LEU A 37 3.47 6.51 14.82
N LEU A 38 2.72 5.41 14.65
CA LEU A 38 3.11 4.11 15.15
C LEU A 38 4.42 3.61 14.50
N ALA A 39 4.66 3.91 13.23
CA ALA A 39 5.89 3.56 12.56
C ALA A 39 7.09 4.32 13.15
N ILE A 40 6.92 5.61 13.49
CA ILE A 40 7.94 6.38 14.23
C ILE A 40 8.24 5.74 15.58
N LEU A 41 7.20 5.35 16.33
CA LEU A 41 7.36 4.65 17.60
C LEU A 41 8.08 3.30 17.42
N ALA A 42 7.76 2.56 16.36
CA ALA A 42 8.42 1.31 16.03
C ALA A 42 9.89 1.50 15.66
N ILE A 43 10.22 2.53 14.87
CA ILE A 43 11.60 2.91 14.55
C ILE A 43 12.36 3.25 15.84
N ALA A 44 11.79 4.06 16.73
CA ALA A 44 12.40 4.43 18.01
C ALA A 44 12.59 3.22 18.93
N ALA A 45 11.59 2.34 19.04
CA ALA A 45 11.68 1.12 19.84
C ALA A 45 12.72 0.15 19.29
N ALA A 46 12.76 -0.02 17.97
CA ALA A 46 13.70 -0.87 17.25
C ALA A 46 15.11 -0.27 17.12
N TRP A 47 15.28 1.01 17.47
CA TRP A 47 16.55 1.70 17.36
C TRP A 47 17.60 1.01 18.25
N GLN A 48 18.55 0.37 17.57
CA GLN A 48 19.74 -0.21 18.16
C GLN A 48 20.85 -0.06 17.14
N THR A 49 22.04 0.30 17.61
CA THR A 49 23.23 0.39 16.79
C THR A 49 24.33 -0.47 17.40
N THR A 50 25.05 -1.21 16.56
CA THR A 50 26.19 -2.02 16.98
C THR A 50 27.49 -1.41 16.48
N PRO A 51 28.54 -1.32 17.30
CA PRO A 51 29.88 -0.99 16.81
C PRO A 51 30.27 -1.93 15.67
N THR A 52 30.97 -1.43 14.67
CA THR A 52 31.50 -2.25 13.57
C THR A 52 32.87 -1.78 13.13
N ARG A 53 33.81 -2.73 12.94
CA ARG A 53 35.20 -2.44 12.54
C ARG A 53 35.36 -2.03 11.08
N LYS A 54 34.44 -2.43 10.20
CA LYS A 54 34.56 -2.19 8.75
C LYS A 54 33.58 -1.11 8.32
N PRO A 55 33.97 -0.15 7.47
CA PRO A 55 33.01 0.77 6.87
C PRO A 55 32.00 -0.06 6.05
N LEU A 56 30.76 -0.09 6.51
CA LEU A 56 29.70 -0.82 5.82
C LEU A 56 29.17 0.01 4.66
N LEU A 57 29.58 -0.36 3.45
CA LEU A 57 29.09 0.24 2.21
C LEU A 57 27.63 -0.13 1.89
N ARG A 58 26.95 -0.94 2.72
CA ARG A 58 25.59 -1.44 2.40
C ARG A 58 24.58 -0.31 2.17
N CYS A 59 24.54 0.69 3.05
CA CYS A 59 23.55 1.77 2.94
C CYS A 59 23.90 2.70 1.77
N VAL A 60 25.20 2.88 1.50
CA VAL A 60 25.68 3.62 0.34
C VAL A 60 25.25 2.93 -0.96
N CYS A 61 25.56 1.63 -1.11
CA CYS A 61 25.20 0.85 -2.29
C CYS A 61 23.69 0.84 -2.51
N LEU A 62 22.90 0.61 -1.46
CA LEU A 62 21.44 0.62 -1.55
C LEU A 62 20.90 2.00 -1.92
N SER A 63 21.45 3.08 -1.34
CA SER A 63 21.08 4.45 -1.71
C SER A 63 21.40 4.73 -3.17
N LEU A 64 22.61 4.40 -3.64
CA LEU A 64 23.01 4.56 -5.05
C LEU A 64 22.09 3.79 -6.00
N VAL A 65 21.77 2.54 -5.69
CA VAL A 65 20.83 1.74 -6.50
C VAL A 65 19.46 2.42 -6.55
N CYS A 66 18.92 2.89 -5.41
CA CYS A 66 17.67 3.64 -5.39
C CYS A 66 17.77 4.91 -6.25
N TRP A 67 18.87 5.67 -6.20
CA TRP A 67 19.02 6.89 -7.00
C TRP A 67 19.14 6.62 -8.49
N VAL A 68 19.84 5.57 -8.90
CA VAL A 68 19.91 5.13 -10.30
C VAL A 68 18.53 4.72 -10.80
N ILE A 69 17.77 3.97 -9.98
CA ILE A 69 16.39 3.60 -10.31
C ILE A 69 15.51 4.85 -10.38
N TYR A 70 15.63 5.78 -9.42
CA TYR A 70 14.84 7.02 -9.38
C TYR A 70 15.10 7.91 -10.60
N TRP A 71 16.35 7.97 -11.05
CA TRP A 71 16.72 8.69 -12.27
C TRP A 71 16.00 8.13 -13.51
N ARG A 72 15.89 6.80 -13.62
CA ARG A 72 15.15 6.15 -14.71
C ARG A 72 13.64 6.16 -14.51
N LEU A 73 13.18 6.06 -13.27
CA LEU A 73 11.80 5.88 -12.85
C LEU A 73 11.53 6.80 -11.65
N PRO A 74 11.10 8.06 -11.87
CA PRO A 74 10.95 9.07 -10.83
C PRO A 74 9.71 8.80 -9.97
N VAL A 75 9.77 7.76 -9.15
CA VAL A 75 8.72 7.28 -8.25
C VAL A 75 9.05 7.69 -6.81
N TYR A 76 8.09 8.29 -6.11
CA TYR A 76 8.27 8.76 -4.73
C TYR A 76 8.70 7.68 -3.75
N THR A 77 8.26 6.43 -3.94
CA THR A 77 8.72 5.29 -3.12
C THR A 77 10.22 5.04 -3.25
N VAL A 78 10.76 5.15 -4.47
CA VAL A 78 12.20 4.97 -4.71
C VAL A 78 12.97 6.14 -4.11
N CYS A 79 12.45 7.38 -4.23
CA CYS A 79 12.99 8.56 -3.56
C CYS A 79 13.02 8.38 -2.02
N TYR A 80 11.91 7.90 -1.43
CA TYR A 80 11.82 7.61 0.00
C TYR A 80 12.90 6.63 0.45
N PHE A 81 13.08 5.49 -0.25
CA PHE A 81 14.12 4.54 0.10
C PHE A 81 15.53 5.08 -0.15
N GLY A 82 15.73 5.86 -1.22
CA GLY A 82 16.98 6.55 -1.49
C GLY A 82 17.40 7.47 -0.35
N LEU A 83 16.46 8.28 0.17
CA LEU A 83 16.65 9.16 1.33
C LEU A 83 16.85 8.38 2.63
N LEU A 84 16.07 7.32 2.86
CA LEU A 84 16.21 6.43 4.02
C LEU A 84 17.61 5.81 4.09
N PHE A 85 18.09 5.26 2.98
CA PHE A 85 19.43 4.67 2.91
C PHE A 85 20.54 5.72 2.91
N ALA A 86 20.30 6.91 2.36
CA ALA A 86 21.23 8.03 2.49
C ALA A 86 21.39 8.43 3.97
N ALA A 87 20.30 8.60 4.72
CA ALA A 87 20.34 8.86 6.16
C ALA A 87 21.06 7.72 6.91
N GLY A 88 20.72 6.47 6.58
CA GLY A 88 21.42 5.29 7.09
C GLY A 88 22.92 5.34 6.84
N SER A 89 23.36 5.75 5.64
CA SER A 89 24.78 5.86 5.31
C SER A 89 25.51 6.93 6.13
N VAL A 90 24.86 8.06 6.43
CA VAL A 90 25.42 9.11 7.29
C VAL A 90 25.60 8.58 8.72
N ILE A 91 24.62 7.85 9.24
CA ILE A 91 24.69 7.23 10.57
C ILE A 91 25.78 6.14 10.60
N GLU A 92 25.84 5.27 9.59
CA GLU A 92 26.82 4.17 9.54
C GLU A 92 28.26 4.66 9.30
N SER A 93 28.44 5.85 8.72
CA SER A 93 29.75 6.52 8.65
C SER A 93 30.38 6.77 10.02
N GLY A 94 29.59 6.69 11.10
CA GLY A 94 30.02 6.76 12.49
C GLY A 94 30.60 5.48 13.08
N GLY A 95 30.82 4.43 12.29
CA GLY A 95 31.32 3.14 12.81
C GLY A 95 30.26 2.35 13.57
N ARG A 96 28.97 2.69 13.37
CA ARG A 96 27.83 2.09 14.03
C ARG A 96 26.87 1.49 13.00
N ARG A 97 26.55 0.19 13.11
CA ARG A 97 25.63 -0.53 12.23
C ARG A 97 24.21 -0.46 12.76
N ILE A 98 23.27 0.05 11.95
CA ILE A 98 21.85 0.13 12.31
C ILE A 98 21.20 -1.26 12.32
N SER A 99 20.32 -1.52 13.30
CA SER A 99 19.53 -2.76 13.37
C SER A 99 18.63 -2.95 12.15
N ILE A 100 18.49 -4.19 11.71
CA ILE A 100 17.57 -4.54 10.62
C ILE A 100 16.11 -4.25 10.98
N LEU A 101 15.74 -4.33 12.27
CA LEU A 101 14.38 -4.02 12.73
C LEU A 101 14.03 -2.55 12.49
N THR A 102 15.00 -1.64 12.63
CA THR A 102 14.82 -0.22 12.35
C THR A 102 14.50 0.00 10.88
N PHE A 103 15.22 -0.67 9.98
CA PHE A 103 14.92 -0.62 8.55
C PHE A 103 13.56 -1.24 8.24
N LEU A 104 13.21 -2.38 8.82
CA LEU A 104 11.90 -3.01 8.62
C LEU A 104 10.75 -2.10 9.07
N ALA A 105 10.89 -1.40 10.20
CA ALA A 105 9.90 -0.42 10.65
C ALA A 105 9.79 0.76 9.69
N ALA A 106 10.91 1.29 9.21
CA ALA A 106 10.92 2.35 8.21
C ALA A 106 10.35 1.89 6.87
N PHE A 107 10.62 0.66 6.44
CA PHE A 107 9.98 0.07 5.26
C PHE A 107 8.46 0.08 5.40
N LEU A 108 7.92 -0.44 6.51
CA LEU A 108 6.47 -0.45 6.75
C LEU A 108 5.84 0.93 6.90
N ALA A 109 6.65 1.97 7.20
CA ALA A 109 6.20 3.35 7.22
C ALA A 109 5.89 3.90 5.80
N ALA A 110 6.41 3.25 4.76
CA ALA A 110 6.23 3.72 3.38
C ALA A 110 4.76 3.51 2.93
N PRO A 111 4.09 4.58 2.42
CA PRO A 111 2.73 4.52 1.87
C PRO A 111 2.51 3.43 0.81
N VAL A 112 3.59 3.00 0.11
CA VAL A 112 3.54 1.92 -0.89
C VAL A 112 2.91 0.65 -0.33
N PHE A 113 3.11 0.34 0.96
CA PHE A 113 2.51 -0.84 1.58
C PHE A 113 1.00 -0.69 1.75
N GLY A 114 0.50 0.53 1.99
CA GLY A 114 -0.93 0.83 1.97
C GLY A 114 -1.53 0.62 0.58
N TYR A 115 -0.84 1.05 -0.47
CA TYR A 115 -1.28 0.82 -1.85
C TYR A 115 -1.29 -0.66 -2.21
N PHE A 116 -0.17 -1.37 -2.01
CA PHE A 116 -0.08 -2.79 -2.29
C PHE A 116 -1.17 -3.56 -1.58
N ALA A 117 -1.33 -3.30 -0.29
CA ALA A 117 -2.31 -4.03 0.44
C ALA A 117 -3.73 -3.62 0.02
N ASN A 118 -4.08 -2.38 -0.40
CA ASN A 118 -5.37 -2.09 -1.07
C ASN A 118 -5.63 -2.89 -2.36
N VAL A 119 -4.58 -3.12 -3.16
CA VAL A 119 -4.67 -3.87 -4.43
C VAL A 119 -4.91 -5.36 -4.16
N PHE A 120 -4.06 -6.00 -3.36
CA PHE A 120 -4.16 -7.44 -3.06
C PHE A 120 -5.34 -7.75 -2.13
N THR A 121 -5.55 -6.89 -1.15
CA THR A 121 -6.84 -6.28 -0.84
C THR A 121 -8.10 -6.90 -1.42
N PHE A 122 -8.41 -6.41 -2.61
CA PHE A 122 -9.75 -6.48 -3.15
C PHE A 122 -10.19 -7.92 -3.50
N PRO A 123 -9.40 -8.72 -4.24
CA PRO A 123 -9.74 -10.13 -4.47
C PRO A 123 -9.90 -10.94 -3.17
N ILE A 124 -9.05 -10.65 -2.17
CA ILE A 124 -9.13 -11.31 -0.86
C ILE A 124 -10.46 -10.98 -0.15
N ARG A 125 -11.02 -9.77 -0.31
CA ARG A 125 -12.38 -9.43 0.20
C ARG A 125 -13.44 -10.32 -0.40
N LEU A 126 -13.49 -10.41 -1.71
CA LEU A 126 -14.50 -11.19 -2.42
C LEU A 126 -14.42 -12.67 -2.02
N TRP A 127 -13.21 -13.18 -1.86
CA TRP A 127 -12.98 -14.52 -1.34
C TRP A 127 -13.48 -14.67 0.11
N PHE A 128 -13.13 -13.73 1.01
CA PHE A 128 -13.62 -13.75 2.39
C PHE A 128 -15.14 -13.65 2.50
N SER A 129 -15.80 -12.80 1.73
CA SER A 129 -17.27 -12.71 1.69
C SER A 129 -17.89 -14.08 1.36
N THR A 130 -17.30 -14.79 0.40
CA THR A 130 -17.72 -16.14 0.02
C THR A 130 -17.50 -17.14 1.16
N VAL A 131 -16.33 -17.11 1.82
CA VAL A 131 -15.99 -18.01 2.94
C VAL A 131 -16.87 -17.76 4.16
N VAL A 132 -17.12 -16.48 4.50
CA VAL A 132 -17.99 -16.08 5.61
C VAL A 132 -19.43 -16.50 5.30
N GLY A 133 -19.93 -16.22 4.10
CA GLY A 133 -21.27 -16.66 3.69
C GLY A 133 -21.46 -18.17 3.80
N LYS A 134 -20.50 -18.96 3.32
CA LYS A 134 -20.53 -20.42 3.46
C LYS A 134 -20.48 -20.87 4.93
N SER A 135 -19.64 -20.23 5.75
CA SER A 135 -19.52 -20.54 7.18
C SER A 135 -20.83 -20.26 7.94
N ILE A 136 -21.51 -19.16 7.63
CA ILE A 136 -22.77 -18.79 8.29
C ILE A 136 -23.94 -19.62 7.76
N ALA A 137 -23.92 -20.00 6.48
CA ALA A 137 -24.94 -20.86 5.88
C ALA A 137 -25.08 -22.22 6.60
N ILE A 138 -24.05 -22.67 7.32
CA ILE A 138 -24.09 -23.86 8.20
C ILE A 138 -25.13 -23.67 9.32
N PHE A 139 -25.26 -22.46 9.86
CA PHE A 139 -26.15 -22.14 10.98
C PHE A 139 -27.44 -21.42 10.56
N SER A 140 -27.43 -20.73 9.42
CA SER A 140 -28.59 -20.02 8.89
C SER A 140 -28.71 -20.23 7.37
N PRO A 141 -29.56 -21.17 6.91
CA PRO A 141 -29.74 -21.47 5.48
C PRO A 141 -30.25 -20.29 4.63
N ALA A 142 -30.76 -19.24 5.28
CA ALA A 142 -31.29 -18.04 4.62
C ALA A 142 -30.20 -17.09 4.10
N VAL A 143 -28.92 -17.37 4.35
CA VAL A 143 -27.81 -16.53 3.90
C VAL A 143 -27.59 -16.65 2.39
N LYS A 144 -27.66 -15.51 1.70
CA LYS A 144 -27.24 -15.40 0.30
C LYS A 144 -26.01 -14.50 0.21
N THR A 145 -25.08 -14.83 -0.68
CA THR A 145 -23.91 -13.98 -0.97
C THR A 145 -23.98 -13.50 -2.40
N GLN A 146 -23.72 -12.21 -2.61
CA GLN A 146 -23.62 -11.59 -3.92
C GLN A 146 -22.46 -10.62 -3.92
N GLY A 147 -21.36 -11.00 -4.58
CA GLY A 147 -20.13 -10.21 -4.60
C GLY A 147 -19.60 -9.95 -3.19
N ASN A 148 -19.41 -8.68 -2.84
CA ASN A 148 -18.99 -8.26 -1.49
C ASN A 148 -20.13 -8.14 -0.47
N VAL A 149 -21.38 -8.47 -0.81
CA VAL A 149 -22.56 -8.32 0.07
C VAL A 149 -23.05 -9.67 0.56
N ILE A 150 -23.34 -9.75 1.87
CA ILE A 150 -23.97 -10.90 2.53
C ILE A 150 -25.39 -10.49 2.94
N LEU A 151 -26.38 -11.23 2.44
CA LEU A 151 -27.79 -11.03 2.74
C LEU A 151 -28.21 -11.99 3.85
N LEU A 152 -28.64 -11.46 5.00
CA LEU A 152 -29.17 -12.24 6.13
C LEU A 152 -30.50 -11.63 6.55
N ASN A 153 -31.60 -12.38 6.42
CA ASN A 153 -32.96 -11.95 6.83
C ASN A 153 -33.35 -10.54 6.31
N ASN A 154 -33.16 -10.30 5.00
CA ASN A 154 -33.36 -9.01 4.31
C ASN A 154 -32.39 -7.87 4.69
N ASN A 155 -31.44 -8.07 5.60
CA ASN A 155 -30.38 -7.09 5.86
C ASN A 155 -29.19 -7.31 4.92
N GLU A 156 -28.72 -6.23 4.29
CA GLU A 156 -27.51 -6.24 3.45
C GLU A 156 -26.27 -5.91 4.31
N PHE A 157 -25.33 -6.83 4.42
CA PHE A 157 -24.03 -6.59 5.05
C PHE A 157 -22.94 -6.51 3.98
N SER A 158 -22.47 -5.30 3.71
CA SER A 158 -21.32 -5.07 2.81
C SER A 158 -20.02 -5.37 3.55
N VAL A 159 -19.23 -6.30 3.02
CA VAL A 159 -17.86 -6.58 3.48
C VAL A 159 -16.94 -5.51 2.89
N ASP A 160 -16.96 -4.35 3.51
CA ASP A 160 -16.30 -3.15 3.00
C ASP A 160 -14.79 -3.09 3.28
N ALA A 161 -14.10 -2.11 2.68
CA ALA A 161 -12.66 -1.87 2.96
C ALA A 161 -12.35 -1.68 4.46
N ALA A 162 -13.27 -1.05 5.19
CA ALA A 162 -13.20 -0.90 6.65
C ALA A 162 -13.15 -2.26 7.38
N CYS A 163 -13.84 -3.26 6.82
CA CYS A 163 -13.93 -4.61 7.36
C CYS A 163 -12.68 -5.44 7.10
N MET A 164 -11.72 -4.98 6.31
CA MET A 164 -10.59 -5.81 5.92
C MET A 164 -9.23 -5.43 6.46
N GLY A 165 -9.21 -4.53 7.46
CA GLY A 165 -8.09 -4.47 8.40
C GLY A 165 -6.75 -4.12 7.74
N LEU A 166 -6.72 -3.41 6.61
CA LEU A 166 -5.47 -2.96 5.98
C LEU A 166 -4.59 -2.20 7.00
N ASN A 167 -5.19 -1.22 7.65
CA ASN A 167 -4.54 -0.49 8.74
C ASN A 167 -4.20 -1.43 9.90
N MET A 168 -5.02 -2.44 10.17
CA MET A 168 -4.79 -3.44 11.20
C MET A 168 -3.59 -4.35 10.86
N MET A 169 -3.36 -4.70 9.60
CA MET A 169 -2.22 -5.50 9.15
C MET A 169 -0.91 -4.75 9.37
N ILE A 170 -0.79 -3.53 8.84
CA ILE A 170 0.41 -2.71 9.03
C ILE A 170 0.60 -2.40 10.52
N THR A 171 -0.47 -2.04 11.24
CA THR A 171 -0.43 -1.82 12.69
C THR A 171 0.08 -3.05 13.44
N SER A 172 -0.43 -4.25 13.13
CA SER A 172 0.00 -5.48 13.77
C SER A 172 1.46 -5.82 13.51
N LEU A 173 1.96 -5.55 12.29
CA LEU A 173 3.36 -5.75 11.94
C LEU A 173 4.28 -4.77 12.67
N LEU A 174 3.90 -3.49 12.74
CA LEU A 174 4.64 -2.47 13.50
C LEU A 174 4.66 -2.78 15.00
N CYS A 175 3.51 -3.15 15.59
CA CYS A 175 3.44 -3.65 16.96
C CYS A 175 4.29 -4.91 17.16
N GLY A 176 4.29 -5.83 16.19
CA GLY A 176 5.17 -6.99 16.17
C GLY A 176 6.65 -6.62 16.24
N ILE A 177 7.09 -5.64 15.44
CA ILE A 177 8.46 -5.12 15.47
C ILE A 177 8.77 -4.50 16.84
N ILE A 178 7.85 -3.72 17.42
CA ILE A 178 8.00 -3.15 18.76
C ILE A 178 8.18 -4.27 19.80
N LEU A 179 7.33 -5.31 19.77
CA LEU A 179 7.41 -6.44 20.69
C LEU A 179 8.74 -7.18 20.56
N ILE A 180 9.18 -7.47 19.33
CA ILE A 180 10.48 -8.10 19.08
C ILE A 180 11.61 -7.23 19.64
N ALA A 181 11.57 -5.91 19.38
CA ALA A 181 12.58 -4.98 19.86
C ALA A 181 12.63 -4.90 21.41
N ILE A 182 11.47 -4.86 22.07
CA ILE A 182 11.36 -4.87 23.53
C ILE A 182 11.97 -6.16 24.11
N PHE A 183 11.62 -7.32 23.56
CA PHE A 183 12.15 -8.59 24.06
C PHE A 183 13.63 -8.79 23.77
N GLN A 184 14.12 -8.29 22.63
CA GLN A 184 15.56 -8.30 22.33
C GLN A 184 16.35 -7.47 23.34
N LYS A 185 15.82 -6.29 23.73
CA LYS A 185 16.40 -5.45 24.79
C LYS A 185 16.31 -6.14 26.16
N ARG A 186 15.13 -6.66 26.52
CA ARG A 186 14.88 -7.30 27.82
C ARG A 186 15.72 -8.54 28.07
N PHE A 187 15.97 -9.36 27.04
CA PHE A 187 16.76 -10.58 27.17
C PHE A 187 18.22 -10.43 26.75
N ASN A 188 18.66 -9.22 26.39
CA ASN A 188 19.97 -8.95 25.80
C ASN A 188 20.34 -9.92 24.66
N LYS A 189 19.37 -10.20 23.79
CA LYS A 189 19.49 -11.16 22.70
C LYS A 189 19.10 -10.53 21.37
N ARG A 190 19.67 -11.03 20.27
CA ARG A 190 19.32 -10.69 18.89
C ARG A 190 18.79 -11.90 18.16
N LEU A 191 17.71 -11.68 17.42
CA LEU A 191 17.20 -12.66 16.47
C LEU A 191 17.89 -12.47 15.12
N SER A 192 18.19 -13.58 14.47
CA SER A 192 18.59 -13.57 13.06
C SER A 192 17.41 -13.13 12.18
N LEU A 193 17.71 -12.61 10.99
CA LEU A 193 16.70 -12.17 10.02
C LEU A 193 15.64 -13.25 9.74
N GLY A 194 16.04 -14.51 9.58
CA GLY A 194 15.10 -15.61 9.34
C GLY A 194 14.00 -15.73 10.41
N TRP A 195 14.37 -15.67 11.70
CA TRP A 195 13.40 -15.74 12.80
C TRP A 195 12.53 -14.49 12.91
N VAL A 196 13.06 -13.32 12.57
CA VAL A 196 12.26 -12.09 12.46
C VAL A 196 11.21 -12.25 11.35
N THR A 197 11.62 -12.73 10.17
CA THR A 197 10.70 -13.01 9.06
C THR A 197 9.63 -14.02 9.46
N VAL A 198 10.00 -15.14 10.09
CA VAL A 198 9.03 -16.14 10.58
C VAL A 198 8.01 -15.51 11.52
N LEU A 199 8.45 -14.71 12.50
CA LEU A 199 7.56 -14.02 13.43
C LEU A 199 6.61 -13.06 12.71
N LEU A 200 7.11 -12.23 11.79
CA LEU A 200 6.26 -11.29 11.05
C LEU A 200 5.26 -12.02 10.14
N THR A 201 5.67 -13.11 9.49
CA THR A 201 4.76 -13.97 8.71
C THR A 201 3.67 -14.58 9.59
N LEU A 202 4.01 -15.09 10.77
CA LEU A 202 3.02 -15.60 11.72
C LEU A 202 2.02 -14.51 12.15
N ILE A 203 2.49 -13.28 12.37
CA ILE A 203 1.60 -12.14 12.69
C ILE A 203 0.65 -11.83 11.53
N VAL A 204 1.11 -11.88 10.28
CA VAL A 204 0.24 -11.73 9.10
C VAL A 204 -0.83 -12.81 9.07
N LEU A 205 -0.46 -14.07 9.30
CA LEU A 205 -1.43 -15.18 9.34
C LEU A 205 -2.45 -15.04 10.46
N LEU A 206 -2.01 -14.65 11.66
CA LEU A 206 -2.89 -14.34 12.79
C LEU A 206 -3.86 -13.19 12.44
N ASN A 207 -3.39 -12.18 11.72
CA ASN A 207 -4.23 -11.06 11.30
C ASN A 207 -5.29 -11.46 10.28
N ILE A 208 -4.92 -12.27 9.27
CA ILE A 208 -5.83 -12.86 8.29
C ILE A 208 -6.93 -13.66 9.01
N PHE A 209 -6.54 -14.53 9.95
CA PHE A 209 -7.48 -15.32 10.74
C PHE A 209 -8.38 -14.46 11.65
N SER A 210 -7.79 -13.48 12.35
CA SER A 210 -8.52 -12.53 13.20
C SER A 210 -9.57 -11.75 12.41
N ASN A 211 -9.22 -11.28 11.21
CA ASN A 211 -10.16 -10.56 10.34
C ASN A 211 -11.30 -11.47 9.85
N LEU A 212 -11.03 -12.73 9.54
CA LEU A 212 -12.08 -13.70 9.20
C LEU A 212 -13.06 -13.89 10.35
N PHE A 213 -12.55 -14.15 11.56
CA PHE A 213 -13.39 -14.31 12.75
C PHE A 213 -14.20 -13.05 13.05
N ARG A 214 -13.56 -11.87 12.95
CA ARG A 214 -14.23 -10.57 13.10
C ARG A 214 -15.42 -10.43 12.14
N MET A 215 -15.24 -10.76 10.86
CA MET A 215 -16.32 -10.68 9.87
C MET A 215 -17.48 -11.61 10.22
N VAL A 216 -17.20 -12.84 10.67
CA VAL A 216 -18.23 -13.78 11.12
C VAL A 216 -19.03 -13.20 12.29
N VAL A 217 -18.34 -12.66 13.31
CA VAL A 217 -19.00 -12.05 14.49
C VAL A 217 -19.87 -10.86 14.10
N LEU A 218 -19.37 -9.95 13.29
CA LEU A 218 -20.10 -8.75 12.87
C LEU A 218 -21.39 -9.10 12.13
N VAL A 219 -21.34 -10.09 11.23
CA VAL A 219 -22.53 -10.52 10.46
C VAL A 219 -23.51 -11.28 11.35
N LEU A 220 -23.04 -12.20 12.20
CA LEU A 220 -23.91 -12.96 13.11
C LEU A 220 -24.62 -12.06 14.13
N MET A 221 -23.92 -11.04 14.63
CA MET A 221 -24.48 -10.07 15.58
C MET A 221 -25.21 -8.91 14.88
N ALA A 222 -25.29 -8.92 13.56
CA ALA A 222 -25.91 -7.86 12.76
C ALA A 222 -25.38 -6.45 13.10
N ILE A 223 -24.08 -6.30 13.34
CA ILE A 223 -23.45 -5.02 13.72
C ILE A 223 -23.04 -4.27 12.44
N PRO A 224 -23.73 -3.15 12.10
CA PRO A 224 -23.42 -2.41 10.89
C PRO A 224 -22.16 -1.52 11.08
N PRO A 225 -21.52 -1.05 9.99
CA PRO A 225 -20.29 -0.26 10.05
C PRO A 225 -20.38 1.05 10.83
N GLU A 226 -21.57 1.66 10.90
CA GLU A 226 -21.79 2.95 11.57
C GLU A 226 -21.87 2.79 13.11
N ASN A 227 -22.03 1.57 13.60
CA ASN A 227 -22.16 1.31 15.03
C ASN A 227 -20.77 1.28 15.70
N PRO A 228 -20.55 1.98 16.83
CA PRO A 228 -19.26 1.95 17.55
C PRO A 228 -18.85 0.54 18.01
N ALA A 229 -19.80 -0.38 18.19
CA ALA A 229 -19.51 -1.78 18.47
C ALA A 229 -18.67 -2.44 17.35
N HIS A 230 -18.79 -1.97 16.10
CA HIS A 230 -17.99 -2.45 14.98
C HIS A 230 -16.50 -2.22 15.22
N GLU A 231 -16.13 -1.01 15.63
CA GLU A 231 -14.74 -0.65 15.93
C GLU A 231 -14.24 -1.40 17.17
N LEU A 232 -15.07 -1.52 18.20
CA LEU A 232 -14.72 -2.25 19.43
C LEU A 232 -14.42 -3.72 19.15
N VAL A 233 -15.26 -4.42 18.38
CA VAL A 233 -15.01 -5.81 17.98
C VAL A 233 -13.70 -5.90 17.18
N GLY A 234 -13.40 -4.91 16.34
CA GLY A 234 -12.13 -4.81 15.63
C GLY A 234 -10.91 -4.67 16.55
N ILE A 235 -10.97 -3.79 17.55
CA ILE A 235 -9.90 -3.60 18.53
C ILE A 235 -9.73 -4.87 19.38
N CYS A 236 -10.82 -5.46 19.85
CA CYS A 236 -10.80 -6.73 20.59
C CYS A 236 -10.17 -7.85 19.75
N ALA A 237 -10.54 -7.95 18.47
CA ALA A 237 -9.97 -8.96 17.57
C ALA A 237 -8.47 -8.76 17.35
N LEU A 238 -7.99 -7.51 17.23
CA LEU A 238 -6.56 -7.20 17.15
C LEU A 238 -5.83 -7.57 18.45
N LEU A 239 -6.36 -7.17 19.61
CA LEU A 239 -5.71 -7.42 20.90
C LEU A 239 -5.65 -8.90 21.23
N ILE A 240 -6.77 -9.60 21.12
CA ILE A 240 -6.93 -10.99 21.57
C ILE A 240 -6.33 -11.96 20.56
N TYR A 241 -6.64 -11.83 19.27
CA TYR A 241 -6.23 -12.83 18.27
C TYR A 241 -4.88 -12.53 17.61
N VAL A 242 -4.36 -11.30 17.72
CA VAL A 242 -3.09 -10.93 17.07
C VAL A 242 -2.03 -10.55 18.09
N LEU A 243 -2.25 -9.50 18.89
CA LEU A 243 -1.21 -8.94 19.75
C LEU A 243 -0.86 -9.85 20.95
N LEU A 244 -1.86 -10.47 21.59
CA LEU A 244 -1.61 -11.41 22.68
C LEU A 244 -0.81 -12.65 22.22
N PRO A 245 -1.21 -13.37 21.15
CA PRO A 245 -0.39 -14.44 20.59
C PRO A 245 0.99 -13.95 20.12
N ALA A 246 1.06 -12.79 19.45
CA ALA A 246 2.34 -12.23 19.00
C ALA A 246 3.28 -11.90 20.17
N TYR A 247 2.74 -11.43 21.30
CA TYR A 247 3.51 -11.20 22.52
C TYR A 247 4.10 -12.50 23.06
N LEU A 248 3.28 -13.56 23.19
CA LEU A 248 3.72 -14.86 23.68
C LEU A 248 4.76 -15.50 22.74
N LEU A 249 4.51 -15.47 21.43
CA LEU A 249 5.40 -15.98 20.40
C LEU A 249 6.73 -15.22 20.38
N SER A 250 6.69 -13.88 20.39
CA SER A 250 7.91 -13.06 20.40
C SER A 250 8.74 -13.31 21.66
N LYS A 251 8.09 -13.39 22.83
CA LYS A 251 8.75 -13.73 24.10
C LYS A 251 9.45 -15.10 24.01
N TRP A 252 8.73 -16.11 23.53
CA TRP A 252 9.22 -17.47 23.43
C TRP A 252 10.37 -17.61 22.42
N ILE A 253 10.20 -17.08 21.20
CA ILE A 253 11.21 -17.16 20.13
C ILE A 253 12.48 -16.38 20.50
N VAL A 254 12.37 -15.15 21.02
CA VAL A 254 13.55 -14.38 21.44
C VAL A 254 14.28 -15.10 22.57
N LYS A 255 13.57 -15.66 23.55
CA LYS A 255 14.19 -16.39 24.67
C LYS A 255 14.92 -17.64 24.18
N ARG A 256 14.31 -18.44 23.29
CA ARG A 256 14.83 -19.74 22.84
C ARG A 256 15.91 -19.64 21.76
N TYR A 257 15.68 -18.80 20.74
CA TYR A 257 16.52 -18.73 19.53
C TYR A 257 17.34 -17.45 19.43
N GLY A 258 17.15 -16.50 20.36
CA GLY A 258 17.97 -15.29 20.42
C GLY A 258 19.41 -15.60 20.79
N LYS A 259 20.34 -15.03 20.02
CA LYS A 259 21.79 -15.06 20.27
C LYS A 259 22.17 -13.91 21.18
N LEU A 260 23.09 -14.12 22.11
CA LEU A 260 23.59 -13.04 22.98
C LEU A 260 24.18 -11.91 22.12
N GLN A 261 23.95 -10.66 22.53
CA GLN A 261 24.66 -9.55 21.90
C GLN A 261 26.15 -9.67 22.27
N PRO A 262 27.06 -9.64 21.29
CA PRO A 262 28.49 -9.55 21.61
C PRO A 262 28.75 -8.27 22.39
N ASP A 263 29.65 -8.34 23.37
CA ASP A 263 30.08 -7.19 24.17
C ASP A 263 30.58 -6.06 23.27
N GLU A 264 30.47 -4.81 23.76
CA GLU A 264 30.87 -3.62 23.01
C GLU A 264 32.37 -3.65 22.68
N GLU A 265 32.71 -4.09 21.46
CA GLU A 265 34.06 -3.93 20.95
C GLU A 265 34.39 -2.43 20.76
N PRO A 266 35.66 -2.02 20.99
CA PRO A 266 36.07 -0.63 20.86
C PRO A 266 35.80 -0.09 19.45
N VAL A 267 35.20 1.10 19.40
CA VAL A 267 34.91 1.82 18.15
C VAL A 267 36.22 2.21 17.48
N VAL A 268 36.53 1.61 16.34
CA VAL A 268 37.66 2.04 15.51
C VAL A 268 37.30 3.39 14.90
N ASN A 269 38.17 4.38 15.10
CA ASN A 269 37.99 5.73 14.55
C ASN A 269 37.85 5.65 13.02
N ALA A 270 36.67 6.01 12.51
CA ALA A 270 36.36 5.99 11.09
C ALA A 270 37.28 6.97 10.32
N HIS A 271 37.90 6.50 9.24
CA HIS A 271 38.72 7.34 8.37
C HIS A 271 37.89 8.49 7.75
N HIS A 272 38.38 9.72 7.86
CA HIS A 272 37.71 10.95 7.42
C HIS A 272 37.30 10.98 5.92
N GLY A 273 37.86 10.11 5.08
CA GLY A 273 37.49 9.98 3.66
C GLY A 273 36.06 9.46 3.42
N SER A 274 35.40 8.86 4.42
CA SER A 274 34.07 8.28 4.26
C SER A 274 32.91 9.30 4.27
N LEU A 275 33.17 10.58 4.56
CA LEU A 275 32.14 11.64 4.65
C LEU A 275 31.84 12.33 3.32
N PHE A 276 32.74 12.26 2.34
CA PHE A 276 32.54 12.85 1.01
C PHE A 276 31.48 12.10 0.20
N LEU A 277 31.36 10.78 0.40
CA LEU A 277 30.43 9.94 -0.35
C LEU A 277 28.95 10.19 0.03
N PRO A 278 28.57 10.31 1.33
CA PRO A 278 27.24 10.77 1.72
C PRO A 278 26.92 12.19 1.25
N LEU A 279 27.90 13.10 1.25
CA LEU A 279 27.70 14.47 0.79
C LEU A 279 27.43 14.53 -0.72
N ALA A 280 28.20 13.78 -1.52
CA ALA A 280 27.97 13.64 -2.96
C ALA A 280 26.60 13.01 -3.26
N LEU A 281 26.18 12.03 -2.46
CA LEU A 281 24.83 11.47 -2.52
C LEU A 281 23.78 12.57 -2.30
N VAL A 282 23.85 13.33 -1.22
CA VAL A 282 22.87 14.39 -0.92
C VAL A 282 22.79 15.44 -2.03
N LEU A 283 23.92 15.87 -2.59
CA LEU A 283 23.93 16.84 -3.69
C LEU A 283 23.37 16.26 -5.00
N GLY A 284 23.70 15.00 -5.33
CA GLY A 284 23.14 14.30 -6.48
C GLY A 284 21.61 14.13 -6.36
N VAL A 285 21.11 13.89 -5.16
CA VAL A 285 19.67 13.80 -4.87
C VAL A 285 18.95 15.10 -5.17
N SER A 286 19.45 16.22 -4.65
CA SER A 286 18.85 17.53 -4.87
C SER A 286 18.81 17.90 -6.36
N TRP A 287 19.83 17.52 -7.13
CA TRP A 287 19.87 17.76 -8.57
C TRP A 287 18.91 16.87 -9.37
N ILE A 288 18.86 15.56 -9.11
CA ILE A 288 17.97 14.63 -9.82
C ILE A 288 16.50 14.96 -9.54
N VAL A 289 16.14 15.25 -8.29
CA VAL A 289 14.75 15.60 -7.93
C VAL A 289 14.30 16.89 -8.62
N ASN A 290 15.18 17.88 -8.75
CA ASN A 290 14.82 19.16 -9.37
C ASN A 290 14.69 19.06 -10.90
N THR A 291 15.44 18.17 -11.55
CA THR A 291 15.41 17.98 -13.01
C THR A 291 14.27 17.09 -13.49
N HIS A 292 13.77 16.18 -12.64
CA HIS A 292 12.74 15.19 -13.00
C HIS A 292 11.30 15.54 -12.60
N ARG A 293 10.92 16.83 -12.55
CA ARG A 293 9.49 17.18 -12.50
C ARG A 293 8.78 16.50 -13.66
N GLN A 294 7.87 15.58 -13.34
CA GLN A 294 7.24 14.68 -14.31
C GLN A 294 6.62 15.49 -15.45
N LYS A 295 7.15 15.31 -16.67
CA LYS A 295 6.48 15.78 -17.87
C LYS A 295 5.23 14.92 -18.05
N SER A 296 4.07 15.57 -18.07
CA SER A 296 2.80 14.93 -18.39
C SER A 296 2.91 14.32 -19.80
N ILE A 297 2.76 13.00 -19.91
CA ILE A 297 2.79 12.29 -21.20
C ILE A 297 1.49 12.64 -21.90
N ALA A 298 1.50 13.34 -23.04
CA ALA A 298 0.28 13.65 -23.78
C ALA A 298 -0.49 12.37 -24.14
N PRO A 299 -1.83 12.35 -24.05
CA PRO A 299 -2.60 11.15 -24.28
C PRO A 299 -2.65 10.87 -25.79
N GLU A 300 -2.55 9.60 -26.14
CA GLU A 300 -2.80 9.09 -27.50
C GLU A 300 -4.27 9.31 -27.89
N ASN A 301 -4.60 9.22 -29.19
CA ASN A 301 -5.93 9.48 -29.73
C ASN A 301 -6.95 8.46 -29.21
N VAL A 302 -7.68 8.83 -28.15
CA VAL A 302 -8.85 8.08 -27.67
C VAL A 302 -10.06 8.45 -28.53
N GLY A 303 -10.73 7.45 -29.09
CA GLY A 303 -11.92 7.60 -29.91
C GLY A 303 -13.11 8.16 -29.12
N ILE A 304 -14.05 8.78 -29.84
CA ILE A 304 -15.31 9.30 -29.28
C ILE A 304 -16.43 8.32 -29.63
N LEU A 305 -17.19 7.89 -28.62
CA LEU A 305 -18.33 7.02 -28.81
C LEU A 305 -19.45 7.80 -29.54
N PRO A 306 -20.03 7.26 -30.63
CA PRO A 306 -21.10 7.93 -31.36
C PRO A 306 -22.27 8.33 -30.44
N GLY A 307 -22.78 9.55 -30.62
CA GLY A 307 -23.88 10.08 -29.80
C GLY A 307 -23.47 10.59 -28.41
N THR A 308 -22.17 10.66 -28.11
CA THR A 308 -21.66 11.26 -26.88
C THR A 308 -20.98 12.61 -27.12
N VAL A 309 -20.97 13.45 -26.09
CA VAL A 309 -20.17 14.67 -26.05
C VAL A 309 -18.92 14.41 -25.22
N ALA A 310 -17.74 14.55 -25.85
CA ALA A 310 -16.46 14.36 -25.19
C ALA A 310 -15.95 15.68 -24.59
N THR A 311 -15.56 15.63 -23.32
CA THR A 311 -14.88 16.71 -22.58
C THR A 311 -13.59 16.17 -22.00
N ARG A 312 -12.48 16.88 -22.20
CA ARG A 312 -11.20 16.56 -21.56
C ARG A 312 -11.14 17.29 -20.21
N LEU A 313 -10.94 16.54 -19.15
CA LEU A 313 -10.74 17.07 -17.79
C LEU A 313 -9.24 17.21 -17.49
N ASP A 314 -8.93 17.75 -16.31
CA ASP A 314 -7.58 17.76 -15.76
C ASP A 314 -6.98 16.34 -15.70
N ASP A 315 -5.66 16.25 -15.72
CA ASP A 315 -4.91 14.98 -15.79
C ASP A 315 -5.23 14.11 -17.00
N GLN A 316 -5.71 14.72 -18.10
CA GLN A 316 -5.97 14.07 -19.38
C GLN A 316 -7.07 12.99 -19.35
N VAL A 317 -7.92 13.03 -18.33
CA VAL A 317 -9.10 12.18 -18.27
C VAL A 317 -10.10 12.60 -19.34
N ILE A 318 -10.56 11.65 -20.14
CA ILE A 318 -11.59 11.90 -21.15
C ILE A 318 -12.93 11.45 -20.59
N ARG A 319 -13.84 12.41 -20.45
CA ARG A 319 -15.22 12.19 -20.03
C ARG A 319 -16.13 12.31 -21.25
N GLN A 320 -16.87 11.26 -21.56
CA GLN A 320 -17.88 11.26 -22.61
C GLN A 320 -19.26 11.08 -21.98
N THR A 321 -20.21 11.94 -22.34
CA THR A 321 -21.56 11.96 -21.76
C THR A 321 -22.64 11.85 -22.83
N ALA A 322 -23.67 11.06 -22.55
CA ALA A 322 -24.96 11.05 -23.25
C ALA A 322 -26.11 11.06 -22.23
N GLN A 323 -27.36 11.00 -22.70
CA GLN A 323 -28.56 11.11 -21.85
C GLN A 323 -28.62 10.07 -20.72
N ASP A 324 -28.10 8.86 -20.94
CA ASP A 324 -28.15 7.72 -20.03
C ASP A 324 -26.76 7.11 -19.75
N LEU A 325 -25.68 7.75 -20.24
CA LEU A 325 -24.31 7.23 -20.18
C LEU A 325 -23.33 8.30 -19.68
N LEU A 326 -22.50 7.88 -18.72
CA LEU A 326 -21.29 8.56 -18.31
C LEU A 326 -20.10 7.61 -18.48
N LEU A 327 -19.23 7.94 -19.43
CA LEU A 327 -18.02 7.18 -19.75
C LEU A 327 -16.78 7.98 -19.36
N TYR A 328 -15.92 7.38 -18.54
CA TYR A 328 -14.59 7.89 -18.26
C TYR A 328 -13.52 6.98 -18.85
N ILE A 329 -12.57 7.57 -19.58
CA ILE A 329 -11.37 6.91 -20.06
C ILE A 329 -10.19 7.64 -19.46
N LYS A 330 -9.48 6.97 -18.55
CA LYS A 330 -8.36 7.54 -17.80
C LYS A 330 -7.06 6.90 -18.29
N PRO A 331 -6.14 7.67 -18.90
CA PRO A 331 -4.85 7.12 -19.28
C PRO A 331 -4.07 6.69 -18.03
N ILE A 332 -3.37 5.56 -18.13
CA ILE A 332 -2.45 5.10 -17.08
C ILE A 332 -1.03 5.36 -17.61
N PRO A 333 -0.30 6.35 -17.05
CA PRO A 333 0.97 6.79 -17.62
C PRO A 333 2.03 5.70 -17.73
N SER A 334 2.05 4.75 -16.79
CA SER A 334 3.02 3.64 -16.76
C SER A 334 2.61 2.52 -15.80
N PHE A 335 3.30 1.38 -15.90
CA PHE A 335 3.08 0.17 -15.09
C PHE A 335 3.27 0.36 -13.58
N TYR A 336 3.92 1.46 -13.15
CA TYR A 336 4.17 1.77 -11.73
C TYR A 336 3.28 2.91 -11.20
N PHE A 337 2.39 3.45 -12.03
CA PHE A 337 1.51 4.54 -11.60
C PHE A 337 0.45 4.02 -10.64
N SER A 338 0.17 4.77 -9.57
CA SER A 338 -0.89 4.44 -8.61
C SER A 338 -2.24 4.48 -9.31
N ASP A 339 -3.02 3.41 -9.21
CA ASP A 339 -4.27 3.30 -9.95
C ASP A 339 -5.29 4.36 -9.55
N HIS A 340 -5.96 4.92 -10.55
CA HIS A 340 -7.22 5.63 -10.39
C HIS A 340 -8.37 4.64 -10.18
N GLN A 341 -8.27 3.74 -9.20
CA GLN A 341 -9.33 2.77 -8.92
C GLN A 341 -10.68 3.51 -8.81
N PRO A 342 -11.71 3.14 -9.58
CA PRO A 342 -13.01 3.83 -9.54
C PRO A 342 -13.56 3.90 -8.12
N MET A 343 -13.27 2.88 -7.30
CA MET A 343 -13.59 2.82 -5.88
C MET A 343 -13.13 4.04 -5.08
N ILE A 344 -11.94 4.58 -5.38
CA ILE A 344 -11.39 5.74 -4.66
C ILE A 344 -12.07 7.02 -5.14
N CYS A 345 -12.20 7.20 -6.46
CA CYS A 345 -12.78 8.42 -7.03
C CYS A 345 -14.25 8.60 -6.65
N TRP A 346 -15.06 7.55 -6.81
CA TRP A 346 -16.49 7.59 -6.52
C TRP A 346 -16.77 7.77 -5.02
N LYS A 347 -15.95 7.15 -4.13
CA LYS A 347 -16.00 7.43 -2.69
C LYS A 347 -15.69 8.88 -2.37
N GLY A 348 -14.71 9.48 -3.04
CA GLY A 348 -14.42 10.93 -2.93
C GLY A 348 -15.59 11.83 -3.37
N SER A 349 -16.45 11.34 -4.27
CA SER A 349 -17.69 12.03 -4.69
C SER A 349 -18.91 11.74 -3.79
N GLY A 350 -18.72 10.99 -2.71
CA GLY A 350 -19.76 10.63 -1.75
C GLY A 350 -20.64 9.45 -2.16
N TYR A 351 -20.16 8.59 -3.08
CA TYR A 351 -20.84 7.33 -3.41
C TYR A 351 -20.24 6.16 -2.64
N GLU A 352 -21.11 5.26 -2.22
CA GLU A 352 -20.76 3.98 -1.63
C GLU A 352 -20.90 2.87 -2.66
N PHE A 353 -19.99 1.89 -2.63
CA PHE A 353 -20.02 0.74 -3.52
C PHE A 353 -20.78 -0.39 -2.84
N SER A 354 -21.73 -0.97 -3.56
CA SER A 354 -22.44 -2.17 -3.14
C SER A 354 -22.52 -3.15 -4.31
N LYS A 355 -22.65 -4.45 -3.99
CA LYS A 355 -22.76 -5.53 -4.97
C LYS A 355 -21.61 -5.51 -5.98
N VAL A 356 -20.39 -5.33 -5.49
CA VAL A 356 -19.20 -5.35 -6.33
C VAL A 356 -18.91 -6.79 -6.71
N GLU A 357 -18.92 -7.09 -7.99
CA GLU A 357 -18.66 -8.42 -8.53
C GLU A 357 -17.83 -8.36 -9.81
N GLU A 358 -17.13 -9.44 -10.08
CA GLU A 358 -16.40 -9.65 -11.32
C GLU A 358 -17.23 -10.60 -12.19
N THR A 359 -17.51 -10.19 -13.43
CA THR A 359 -18.43 -10.90 -14.34
C THR A 359 -17.82 -11.01 -15.71
N GLU A 360 -18.15 -12.08 -16.43
CA GLU A 360 -17.76 -12.26 -17.82
C GLU A 360 -18.88 -11.76 -18.75
N LEU A 361 -18.52 -10.87 -19.68
CA LEU A 361 -19.39 -10.35 -20.73
C LEU A 361 -18.70 -10.52 -22.09
N ASP A 362 -19.30 -11.30 -22.98
CA ASP A 362 -18.78 -11.58 -24.33
C ASP A 362 -17.30 -12.01 -24.34
N GLY A 363 -16.90 -12.87 -23.41
CA GLY A 363 -15.53 -13.34 -23.24
C GLY A 363 -14.57 -12.36 -22.56
N ASN A 364 -15.07 -11.22 -22.05
CA ASN A 364 -14.29 -10.20 -21.37
C ASN A 364 -14.69 -10.11 -19.89
N MET A 365 -13.72 -10.20 -19.00
CA MET A 365 -13.96 -9.93 -17.58
C MET A 365 -14.16 -8.42 -17.36
N VAL A 366 -15.17 -8.06 -16.58
CA VAL A 366 -15.43 -6.70 -16.12
C VAL A 366 -15.83 -6.70 -14.65
N PHE A 367 -15.43 -5.66 -13.92
CA PHE A 367 -16.04 -5.39 -12.63
C PHE A 367 -17.36 -4.65 -12.83
N GLN A 368 -18.37 -5.00 -12.04
CA GLN A 368 -19.63 -4.28 -11.94
C GLN A 368 -19.90 -3.91 -10.49
N ALA A 369 -20.57 -2.79 -10.26
CA ALA A 369 -21.02 -2.37 -8.95
C ALA A 369 -22.25 -1.46 -9.02
N VAL A 370 -22.96 -1.37 -7.89
CA VAL A 370 -24.01 -0.38 -7.64
C VAL A 370 -23.43 0.73 -6.77
N LEU A 371 -23.48 1.96 -7.27
CA LEU A 371 -23.09 3.17 -6.57
C LEU A 371 -24.32 3.77 -5.88
N LYS A 372 -24.28 3.88 -4.55
CA LYS A 372 -25.38 4.45 -3.74
C LYS A 372 -24.95 5.80 -3.15
N LYS A 373 -25.84 6.79 -3.24
CA LYS A 373 -25.75 8.10 -2.57
C LYS A 373 -27.19 8.54 -2.23
N PRO A 374 -27.44 9.36 -1.19
CA PRO A 374 -28.79 9.86 -0.92
C PRO A 374 -29.43 10.48 -2.17
N GLY A 375 -30.57 9.94 -2.60
CA GLY A 375 -31.30 10.37 -3.79
C GLY A 375 -30.72 9.94 -5.14
N SER A 376 -29.67 9.12 -5.20
CA SER A 376 -29.03 8.69 -6.44
C SER A 376 -28.52 7.25 -6.35
N THR A 377 -28.97 6.40 -7.27
CA THR A 377 -28.40 5.06 -7.49
C THR A 377 -27.89 4.99 -8.92
N LEU A 378 -26.63 4.62 -9.09
CA LEU A 378 -26.00 4.43 -10.39
C LEU A 378 -25.45 3.01 -10.50
N TYR A 379 -25.30 2.54 -11.73
CA TYR A 379 -24.73 1.23 -12.04
C TYR A 379 -23.47 1.46 -12.85
N THR A 380 -22.37 0.87 -12.41
CA THR A 380 -21.07 1.13 -13.02
C THR A 380 -20.35 -0.17 -13.34
N ALA A 381 -19.55 -0.13 -14.39
CA ALA A 381 -18.60 -1.17 -14.74
C ALA A 381 -17.23 -0.59 -15.08
N TRP A 382 -16.18 -1.36 -14.86
CA TRP A 382 -14.84 -0.95 -15.24
C TRP A 382 -13.89 -2.11 -15.55
N TRP A 383 -12.90 -1.81 -16.38
CA TRP A 383 -11.81 -2.69 -16.76
C TRP A 383 -10.59 -1.87 -17.20
N TYR A 384 -9.44 -2.54 -17.33
CA TYR A 384 -8.23 -1.99 -17.94
C TYR A 384 -8.15 -2.42 -19.40
N GLU A 385 -7.83 -1.50 -20.30
CA GLU A 385 -7.76 -1.77 -21.73
C GLU A 385 -6.54 -1.10 -22.36
N SER A 386 -5.84 -1.85 -23.20
CA SER A 386 -4.88 -1.37 -24.19
C SER A 386 -5.44 -1.62 -25.59
N ASN A 387 -4.76 -1.13 -26.62
CA ASN A 387 -5.14 -1.40 -28.01
C ASN A 387 -5.12 -2.89 -28.41
N LYS A 388 -4.52 -3.75 -27.58
CA LYS A 388 -4.38 -5.20 -27.84
C LYS A 388 -5.10 -6.08 -26.83
N ARG A 389 -5.34 -5.60 -25.60
CA ARG A 389 -5.75 -6.47 -24.49
C ARG A 389 -6.64 -5.77 -23.49
N ARG A 390 -7.63 -6.51 -22.98
CA ARG A 390 -8.44 -6.13 -21.82
C ARG A 390 -8.09 -7.00 -20.62
N SER A 391 -8.18 -6.45 -19.42
CA SER A 391 -8.02 -7.18 -18.18
C SER A 391 -8.69 -6.46 -17.01
N THR A 392 -9.15 -7.20 -16.03
CA THR A 392 -9.56 -6.74 -14.70
C THR A 392 -8.42 -6.87 -13.67
N SER A 393 -7.43 -7.71 -13.96
CA SER A 393 -6.30 -7.97 -13.08
C SER A 393 -5.27 -6.84 -13.15
N GLN A 394 -4.98 -6.24 -11.99
CA GLN A 394 -3.95 -5.22 -11.89
C GLN A 394 -2.55 -5.75 -12.18
N LEU A 395 -2.27 -7.00 -11.77
CA LEU A 395 -0.98 -7.61 -12.03
C LEU A 395 -0.79 -7.86 -13.53
N ASP A 396 -1.85 -8.32 -14.20
CA ASP A 396 -1.79 -8.70 -15.61
C ASP A 396 -1.47 -7.49 -16.49
N TRP A 397 -2.21 -6.39 -16.33
CA TRP A 397 -1.98 -5.20 -17.17
C TRP A 397 -0.65 -4.53 -16.83
N ARG A 398 -0.24 -4.49 -15.54
CA ARG A 398 1.06 -3.93 -15.15
C ARG A 398 2.21 -4.75 -15.72
N TRP A 399 2.08 -6.06 -15.68
CA TRP A 399 3.09 -6.96 -16.24
C TRP A 399 3.17 -6.84 -17.76
N ASP A 400 2.02 -6.74 -18.43
CA ASP A 400 1.96 -6.49 -19.87
C ASP A 400 2.59 -5.13 -20.24
N ALA A 401 2.24 -4.06 -19.53
CA ALA A 401 2.80 -2.73 -19.72
C ALA A 401 4.33 -2.70 -19.49
N LEU A 402 4.82 -3.39 -18.45
CA LEU A 402 6.24 -3.49 -18.15
C LEU A 402 7.00 -4.27 -19.24
N ARG A 403 6.48 -5.41 -19.67
CA ARG A 403 7.17 -6.32 -20.60
C ARG A 403 7.06 -5.89 -22.05
N ASN A 404 5.88 -5.41 -22.45
CA ASN A 404 5.52 -5.16 -23.85
C ASN A 404 5.45 -3.67 -24.17
N GLY A 405 5.59 -2.77 -23.18
CA GLY A 405 5.45 -1.33 -23.37
C GLY A 405 4.02 -0.88 -23.68
N SER A 406 3.03 -1.76 -23.48
CA SER A 406 1.62 -1.47 -23.73
C SER A 406 1.12 -0.32 -22.86
N ARG A 407 0.37 0.59 -23.46
CA ARG A 407 -0.31 1.67 -22.74
C ARG A 407 -1.71 1.20 -22.37
N TYR A 408 -2.03 1.35 -21.09
CA TYR A 408 -3.33 0.97 -20.57
C TYR A 408 -4.15 2.19 -20.18
N TYR A 409 -5.45 2.02 -20.29
CA TYR A 409 -6.46 2.98 -19.87
C TYR A 409 -7.41 2.26 -18.93
N LEU A 410 -7.85 2.98 -17.91
CA LEU A 410 -8.99 2.54 -17.12
C LEU A 410 -10.26 3.08 -17.80
N VAL A 411 -11.10 2.16 -18.23
CA VAL A 411 -12.41 2.46 -18.82
C VAL A 411 -13.47 2.27 -17.74
N ASN A 412 -14.28 3.28 -17.49
CA ASN A 412 -15.39 3.23 -16.54
C ASN A 412 -16.69 3.68 -17.20
N VAL A 413 -17.66 2.77 -17.25
CA VAL A 413 -18.99 2.97 -17.83
C VAL A 413 -19.98 3.09 -16.69
N THR A 414 -20.78 4.16 -16.66
CA THR A 414 -21.78 4.38 -15.60
C THR A 414 -23.11 4.81 -16.21
N VAL A 415 -24.20 4.23 -15.72
CA VAL A 415 -25.58 4.49 -16.19
C VAL A 415 -26.54 4.67 -15.02
N GLY A 416 -27.68 5.29 -15.28
CA GLY A 416 -28.74 5.49 -14.27
C GLY A 416 -29.66 4.28 -14.06
N ALA A 417 -29.78 3.38 -15.04
CA ALA A 417 -30.70 2.25 -15.00
C ALA A 417 -29.96 0.91 -15.12
N PRO A 418 -30.31 -0.12 -14.31
CA PRO A 418 -29.57 -1.39 -14.28
C PRO A 418 -29.62 -2.11 -15.63
N GLY A 419 -30.77 -2.08 -16.31
CA GLY A 419 -30.95 -2.73 -17.61
C GLY A 419 -30.12 -2.12 -18.75
N ALA A 420 -29.67 -0.86 -18.61
CA ALA A 420 -28.89 -0.19 -19.63
C ALA A 420 -27.39 -0.53 -19.56
N LEU A 421 -26.89 -0.99 -18.40
CA LEU A 421 -25.44 -1.14 -18.18
C LEU A 421 -24.82 -2.14 -19.15
N LYS A 422 -25.43 -3.32 -19.30
CA LYS A 422 -24.91 -4.38 -20.19
C LYS A 422 -24.84 -3.91 -21.64
N THR A 423 -25.89 -3.23 -22.12
CA THR A 423 -25.95 -2.67 -23.48
C THR A 423 -24.86 -1.63 -23.70
N ARG A 424 -24.67 -0.69 -22.77
CA ARG A 424 -23.64 0.36 -22.88
C ARG A 424 -22.22 -0.20 -22.80
N ILE A 425 -21.98 -1.23 -21.99
CA ILE A 425 -20.67 -1.93 -21.97
C ILE A 425 -20.38 -2.53 -23.35
N HIS A 426 -21.36 -3.22 -23.96
CA HIS A 426 -21.20 -3.85 -25.27
C HIS A 426 -20.88 -2.82 -26.36
N GLU A 427 -21.60 -1.69 -26.37
CA GLU A 427 -21.33 -0.59 -27.30
C GLU A 427 -19.91 -0.03 -27.18
N VAL A 428 -19.45 0.23 -25.95
CA VAL A 428 -18.10 0.74 -25.68
C VAL A 428 -17.03 -0.27 -26.12
N MET A 429 -17.22 -1.56 -25.80
CA MET A 429 -16.29 -2.62 -26.19
C MET A 429 -16.21 -2.81 -27.71
N LYS A 430 -17.34 -2.67 -28.41
CA LYS A 430 -17.41 -2.78 -29.87
C LYS A 430 -16.77 -1.58 -30.57
N ALA A 431 -16.89 -0.39 -29.99
CA ALA A 431 -16.35 0.85 -30.55
C ALA A 431 -14.82 0.93 -30.56
N ARG A 432 -14.11 0.13 -29.73
CA ARG A 432 -12.64 0.10 -29.64
C ARG A 432 -12.02 1.50 -29.55
N LEU A 433 -12.36 2.22 -28.49
CA LEU A 433 -12.00 3.62 -28.30
C LEU A 433 -10.49 3.86 -28.04
N ILE A 434 -9.69 2.80 -27.90
CA ILE A 434 -8.25 2.87 -27.61
C ILE A 434 -7.51 2.29 -28.81
N HIS A 435 -6.70 3.12 -29.47
CA HIS A 435 -5.97 2.80 -30.71
C HIS A 435 -4.48 2.61 -30.47
#